data_AF-A0A0C9VHV1-F1
#
_entry.id   AF-A0A0C9VHV1-F1
#
_cell.length_a   1.000
_cell.length_b   1.000
_cell.length_c   1.000
_cell.angle_alpha   90.00
_cell.angle_beta   90.00
_cell.angle_gamma   90.00
#
_symmetry.space_group_name_H-M   'P 1'
#
loop_
_entity.id
_entity.type
_entity.pdbx_description
1 polymer ?
#
loop_
_entity_poly.entity_id
_entity_poly.type
_entity_poly.pdbx_seq_one_letter_code
_entity_poly.pdbx_strand_id
1 'polypeptide(L)'
;MASKVVSAFLGPLTATALDEWLGQCDDGFAIHAATKAEKTPALDVPTRIRITGSQLQEPTMAAWWSSGRKEFLKLVTWEAFEKKIRERFMPKGYKLLALRSFFLCEQGKLPFLEYAAILAEARNAVGETIIPANIYKYQLLFHAHHILLLRIMAMPDLNIETIGFDDLVALMSMQWESLIAEGVSGRPSTRPDQTPSLAPAGRIPTPSGIASPAMLQPLVPPLTHADRTRLTNLGGCWKCRKVPGDVGWVNHIGRTCPGDATLGIPPGRDFVSVKKEVAAYAMLHDDENQPDPTPRQYVGFVMGGFQNDGEDQPELEIAQCYSDDDTDEGDSDGL
;
A
#
# COMPACT_ATOMS: atom_id res chain seq x y z
N MET A 1 13.17 6.78 41.12
CA MET A 1 14.25 7.20 40.19
C MET A 1 14.21 6.51 38.82
N ALA A 2 13.43 5.43 38.60
CA ALA A 2 13.31 4.75 37.30
C ALA A 2 12.62 5.59 36.18
N SER A 3 11.72 6.50 36.57
CA SER A 3 10.95 7.37 35.65
C SER A 3 11.80 8.32 34.79
N LYS A 4 13.11 8.44 35.02
CA LYS A 4 14.00 9.31 34.22
C LYS A 4 14.65 8.61 33.02
N VAL A 5 14.62 7.28 32.95
CA VAL A 5 15.32 6.53 31.90
C VAL A 5 14.35 6.03 30.84
N VAL A 6 13.19 5.51 31.24
CA VAL A 6 12.19 4.97 30.32
C VAL A 6 10.83 5.60 30.66
N SER A 7 10.06 5.96 29.63
CA SER A 7 8.70 6.47 29.75
C SER A 7 7.70 5.35 30.08
N ALA A 8 6.59 5.70 30.74
CA ALA A 8 5.53 4.73 31.00
C ALA A 8 4.79 4.35 29.71
N PHE A 9 4.59 3.05 29.48
CA PHE A 9 3.69 2.57 28.43
C PHE A 9 2.28 2.48 28.97
N LEU A 10 1.40 3.36 28.48
CA LEU A 10 -0.01 3.44 28.86
C LEU A 10 -0.95 2.78 27.84
N GLY A 11 -0.39 2.24 26.75
CA GLY A 11 -1.15 1.83 25.57
C GLY A 11 -1.28 2.95 24.53
N PRO A 12 -1.99 2.70 23.42
CA PRO A 12 -2.73 1.48 23.10
C PRO A 12 -1.83 0.29 22.71
N LEU A 13 -2.34 -0.94 22.81
CA LEU A 13 -1.66 -2.16 22.34
C LEU A 13 -1.75 -2.30 20.81
N THR A 14 -1.07 -1.42 20.10
CA THR A 14 -0.89 -1.49 18.64
C THR A 14 0.57 -1.76 18.31
N ALA A 15 0.83 -2.32 17.12
CA ALA A 15 2.21 -2.58 16.68
C ALA A 15 3.03 -1.28 16.65
N THR A 16 2.49 -0.22 16.05
CA THR A 16 3.13 1.10 15.95
C THR A 16 3.45 1.69 17.32
N ALA A 17 2.50 1.73 18.26
CA ALA A 17 2.73 2.32 19.58
C ALA A 17 3.75 1.52 20.41
N LEU A 18 3.73 0.20 20.28
CA LEU A 18 4.69 -0.67 20.97
C LEU A 18 6.10 -0.53 20.40
N ASP A 19 6.23 -0.44 19.07
CA ASP A 19 7.50 -0.21 18.38
C ASP A 19 8.12 1.14 18.77
N GLU A 20 7.30 2.20 18.74
CA GLU A 20 7.73 3.54 19.14
C GLU A 20 8.22 3.55 20.59
N TRP A 21 7.46 2.95 21.50
CA TRP A 21 7.83 2.93 22.91
C TRP A 21 9.08 2.09 23.20
N LEU A 22 9.27 0.95 22.52
CA LEU A 22 10.51 0.17 22.64
C LEU A 22 11.71 0.97 22.13
N GLY A 23 11.58 1.68 21.02
CA GLY A 23 12.61 2.61 20.54
C GLY A 23 12.94 3.71 21.55
N GLN A 24 11.92 4.30 22.20
CA GLN A 24 12.14 5.27 23.29
C GLN A 24 12.86 4.65 24.50
N CYS A 25 12.69 3.35 24.76
CA CYS A 25 13.45 2.65 25.80
C CYS A 25 14.94 2.61 25.44
N ASP A 26 15.26 2.23 24.20
CA ASP A 26 16.64 2.17 23.68
C ASP A 26 17.31 3.54 23.71
N ASP A 27 16.62 4.57 23.24
CA ASP A 27 17.09 5.96 23.33
C ASP A 27 17.34 6.38 24.78
N GLY A 28 16.43 6.02 25.68
CA GLY A 28 16.57 6.26 27.11
C GLY A 28 17.82 5.60 27.71
N PHE A 29 18.12 4.37 27.30
CA PHE A 29 19.34 3.67 27.71
C PHE A 29 20.60 4.28 27.12
N ALA A 30 20.56 4.70 25.85
CA ALA A 30 21.67 5.37 25.18
C ALA A 30 21.97 6.74 25.81
N ILE A 31 20.95 7.54 26.09
CA ILE A 31 21.07 8.83 26.80
C ILE A 31 21.63 8.61 28.20
N HIS A 32 21.14 7.60 28.93
CA HIS A 32 21.69 7.28 30.26
C HIS A 32 23.17 6.91 30.20
N ALA A 33 23.59 6.15 29.18
CA ALA A 33 24.99 5.81 28.96
C ALA A 33 25.85 7.04 28.60
N ALA A 34 25.32 7.97 27.81
CA ALA A 34 26.04 9.16 27.36
C ALA A 34 26.13 10.28 28.42
N THR A 35 25.12 10.43 29.28
CA THR A 35 25.00 11.58 30.20
C THR A 35 25.63 11.37 31.57
N LYS A 36 26.00 10.14 31.94
CA LYS A 36 26.65 9.89 33.23
C LYS A 36 28.16 9.86 33.10
N ALA A 37 28.81 10.74 33.86
CA ALA A 37 30.26 10.85 33.99
C ALA A 37 30.92 9.47 34.23
N GLU A 38 32.13 9.32 33.68
CA GLU A 38 33.10 8.18 33.63
C GLU A 38 33.09 7.09 34.72
N LYS A 39 32.39 7.26 35.84
CA LYS A 39 32.40 6.37 37.02
C LYS A 39 31.16 5.49 37.20
N THR A 40 30.20 5.51 36.27
CA THR A 40 29.01 4.65 36.37
C THR A 40 28.96 3.67 35.21
N PRO A 41 28.97 2.34 35.43
CA PRO A 41 28.88 1.38 34.34
C PRO A 41 27.54 1.51 33.61
N ALA A 42 27.54 1.13 32.33
CA ALA A 42 26.32 1.01 31.54
C ALA A 42 25.31 0.10 32.27
N LEU A 43 24.02 0.38 32.09
CA LEU A 43 22.97 -0.45 32.67
C LEU A 43 23.13 -1.89 32.16
N ASP A 44 23.30 -2.81 33.10
CA ASP A 44 23.31 -4.24 32.83
C ASP A 44 21.94 -4.70 32.34
N VAL A 45 21.92 -5.79 31.57
CA VAL A 45 20.69 -6.31 30.93
C VAL A 45 19.56 -6.53 31.94
N PRO A 46 19.77 -7.17 33.12
CA PRO A 46 18.73 -7.32 34.12
C PRO A 46 18.14 -5.99 34.62
N THR A 47 18.96 -4.94 34.72
CA THR A 47 18.47 -3.61 35.13
C THR A 47 17.66 -2.95 34.02
N ARG A 48 18.09 -3.05 32.75
CA ARG A 48 17.30 -2.56 31.61
C ARG A 48 15.91 -3.21 31.59
N ILE A 49 15.87 -4.55 31.64
CA ILE A 49 14.62 -5.32 31.67
C ILE A 49 13.75 -4.92 32.87
N ARG A 50 14.35 -4.73 34.06
CA ARG A 50 13.61 -4.33 35.26
C ARG A 50 13.01 -2.94 35.14
N ILE A 51 13.76 -1.98 34.60
CA ILE A 51 13.28 -0.60 34.39
C ILE A 51 12.13 -0.62 33.40
N THR A 52 12.31 -1.22 32.21
CA THR A 52 11.27 -1.33 31.20
C THR A 52 10.02 -2.02 31.72
N GLY A 53 10.19 -3.19 32.36
CA GLY A 53 9.06 -3.92 32.94
C GLY A 53 8.30 -3.13 34.00
N SER A 54 8.97 -2.30 34.79
CA SER A 54 8.32 -1.40 35.76
C SER A 54 7.52 -0.25 35.12
N GLN A 55 7.78 0.04 33.84
CA GLN A 55 7.10 1.07 33.07
C GLN A 55 5.95 0.52 32.22
N LEU A 56 5.73 -0.80 32.21
CA LEU A 56 4.55 -1.41 31.61
C LEU A 56 3.32 -1.17 32.49
N GLN A 57 2.62 -0.07 32.24
CA GLN A 57 1.48 0.37 33.05
C GLN A 57 0.12 0.08 32.40
N GLU A 58 0.09 -0.23 31.09
CA GLU A 58 -1.10 -0.81 30.46
C GLU A 58 -1.51 -2.08 31.23
N PRO A 59 -2.79 -2.24 31.62
CA PRO A 59 -3.22 -3.30 32.55
C PRO A 59 -2.80 -4.72 32.15
N THR A 60 -2.91 -5.06 30.87
CA THR A 60 -2.59 -6.40 30.37
C THR A 60 -1.09 -6.68 30.43
N MET A 61 -0.27 -5.71 30.03
CA MET A 61 1.20 -5.78 30.10
C MET A 61 1.70 -5.76 31.53
N ALA A 62 1.10 -4.97 32.42
CA ALA A 62 1.44 -4.89 33.84
C ALA A 62 1.21 -6.24 34.55
N ALA A 63 0.09 -6.90 34.26
CA ALA A 63 -0.22 -8.23 34.79
C ALA A 63 0.73 -9.30 34.24
N TRP A 64 1.05 -9.25 32.95
CA TRP A 64 2.03 -10.13 32.31
C TRP A 64 3.44 -9.95 32.87
N TRP A 65 3.89 -8.71 33.06
CA TRP A 65 5.17 -8.41 33.69
C TRP A 65 5.21 -8.96 35.13
N SER A 66 4.18 -8.69 35.92
CA SER A 66 4.13 -9.10 37.33
C SER A 66 4.19 -10.62 37.50
N SER A 67 3.53 -11.37 36.62
CA SER A 67 3.54 -12.83 36.63
C SER A 67 4.85 -13.43 36.12
N GLY A 68 5.42 -12.89 35.03
CA GLY A 68 6.63 -13.43 34.39
C GLY A 68 7.96 -12.83 34.84
N ARG A 69 7.95 -11.82 35.73
CA ARG A 69 9.15 -11.02 36.11
C ARG A 69 10.38 -11.87 36.45
N LYS A 70 10.20 -12.94 37.24
CA LYS A 70 11.33 -13.81 37.66
C LYS A 70 11.97 -14.54 36.48
N GLU A 71 11.21 -14.85 35.44
CA GLU A 71 11.70 -15.50 34.24
C GLU A 71 12.34 -14.49 33.28
N PHE A 72 11.73 -13.32 33.12
CA PHE A 72 12.26 -12.27 32.26
C PHE A 72 13.62 -11.75 32.74
N LEU A 73 13.83 -11.68 34.06
CA LEU A 73 15.13 -11.28 34.63
C LEU A 73 16.24 -12.34 34.47
N LYS A 74 15.92 -13.55 33.98
CA LYS A 74 16.92 -14.58 33.62
C LYS A 74 17.39 -14.44 32.17
N LEU A 75 16.79 -13.55 31.37
CA LEU A 75 17.16 -13.36 29.98
C LEU A 75 18.57 -12.73 29.91
N VAL A 76 19.38 -13.29 29.02
CA VAL A 76 20.80 -12.90 28.86
C VAL A 76 20.94 -11.62 28.05
N THR A 77 19.99 -11.35 27.16
CA THR A 77 20.04 -10.21 26.24
C THR A 77 18.76 -9.38 26.31
N TRP A 78 18.90 -8.10 25.96
CA TRP A 78 17.77 -7.16 25.90
C TRP A 78 16.81 -7.55 24.76
N GLU A 79 17.37 -7.95 23.62
CA GLU A 79 16.66 -8.34 22.41
C GLU A 79 15.77 -9.57 22.66
N ALA A 80 16.18 -10.48 23.57
CA ALA A 80 15.35 -11.61 23.96
C ALA A 80 14.10 -11.17 24.75
N PHE A 81 14.21 -10.11 25.55
CA PHE A 81 13.08 -9.55 26.27
C PHE A 81 12.13 -8.79 25.33
N GLU A 82 12.68 -7.97 24.42
CA GLU A 82 11.88 -7.32 23.38
C GLU A 82 11.14 -8.33 22.51
N LYS A 83 11.81 -9.42 22.12
CA LYS A 83 11.19 -10.51 21.37
C LYS A 83 9.99 -11.09 22.12
N LYS A 84 10.11 -11.33 23.44
CA LYS A 84 8.98 -11.80 24.27
C LYS A 84 7.83 -10.79 24.33
N ILE A 85 8.12 -9.49 24.44
CA ILE A 85 7.11 -8.44 24.40
C ILE A 85 6.37 -8.47 23.05
N ARG A 86 7.13 -8.48 21.95
CA ARG A 86 6.59 -8.49 20.58
C ARG A 86 5.74 -9.73 20.33
N GLU A 87 6.23 -10.91 20.67
CA GLU A 87 5.50 -12.18 20.51
C GLU A 87 4.18 -12.22 21.30
N ARG A 88 4.14 -11.56 22.46
CA ARG A 88 2.95 -11.56 23.31
C ARG A 88 1.91 -10.53 22.88
N PHE A 89 2.34 -9.32 22.54
CA PHE A 89 1.44 -8.16 22.40
C PHE A 89 1.26 -7.70 20.96
N MET A 90 2.08 -8.13 20.02
CA MET A 90 1.82 -7.83 18.61
C MET A 90 0.73 -8.75 18.06
N PRO A 91 -0.24 -8.22 17.29
CA PRO A 91 -1.24 -9.04 16.62
C PRO A 91 -0.57 -10.11 15.73
N LYS A 92 -1.07 -11.34 15.78
CA LYS A 92 -0.59 -12.39 14.87
C LYS A 92 -0.78 -11.94 13.42
N GLY A 93 0.26 -12.08 12.61
CA GLY A 93 0.22 -11.67 11.21
C GLY A 93 0.30 -10.16 10.98
N TYR A 94 0.65 -9.33 11.98
CA TYR A 94 0.79 -7.88 11.78
C TYR A 94 1.76 -7.53 10.64
N LYS A 95 2.87 -8.27 10.48
CA LYS A 95 3.80 -8.09 9.36
C LYS A 95 3.15 -8.38 8.01
N LEU A 96 2.28 -9.40 7.94
CA LEU A 96 1.54 -9.71 6.72
C LEU A 96 0.50 -8.63 6.41
N LEU A 97 -0.16 -8.09 7.44
CA LEU A 97 -1.07 -6.94 7.28
C LEU A 97 -0.32 -5.69 6.82
N ALA A 98 0.84 -5.39 7.41
CA ALA A 98 1.67 -4.26 6.99
C ALA A 98 2.19 -4.44 5.55
N LEU A 99 2.60 -5.66 5.17
CA LEU A 99 3.01 -5.99 3.80
C LEU A 99 1.84 -5.82 2.81
N ARG A 100 0.64 -6.26 3.20
CA ARG A 100 -0.57 -6.03 2.42
C ARG A 100 -0.86 -4.54 2.28
N SER A 101 -0.79 -3.79 3.38
CA SER A 101 -0.99 -2.33 3.37
C SER A 101 0.02 -1.66 2.44
N PHE A 102 1.28 -2.08 2.47
CA PHE A 102 2.33 -1.55 1.61
C PHE A 102 2.02 -1.72 0.12
N PHE A 103 1.73 -2.95 -0.34
CA PHE A 103 1.49 -3.22 -1.75
C PHE A 103 0.14 -2.72 -2.28
N LEU A 104 -0.84 -2.51 -1.39
CA LEU A 104 -2.15 -1.96 -1.75
C LEU A 104 -2.26 -0.45 -1.52
N CYS A 105 -1.22 0.20 -1.01
CA CYS A 105 -1.24 1.63 -0.75
C CYS A 105 -1.20 2.40 -2.08
N GLU A 106 -2.25 3.17 -2.34
CA GLU A 106 -2.36 4.09 -3.47
C GLU A 106 -2.60 5.50 -2.96
N GLN A 107 -2.03 6.50 -3.65
CA GLN A 107 -2.23 7.90 -3.27
C GLN A 107 -3.72 8.30 -3.34
N GLY A 108 -4.43 7.84 -4.38
CA GLY A 108 -5.85 8.15 -4.56
C GLY A 108 -6.13 9.65 -4.50
N LYS A 109 -6.89 10.08 -3.48
CA LYS A 109 -7.23 11.50 -3.23
C LYS A 109 -6.39 12.15 -2.11
N LEU A 110 -5.47 11.40 -1.52
CA LEU A 110 -4.66 11.89 -0.41
C LEU A 110 -3.64 12.93 -0.91
N PRO A 111 -3.31 13.92 -0.06
CA PRO A 111 -2.08 14.69 -0.23
C PRO A 111 -0.89 13.74 -0.39
N PHE A 112 0.06 14.10 -1.25
CA PHE A 112 1.19 13.22 -1.55
C PHE A 112 1.99 12.84 -0.30
N LEU A 113 2.24 13.79 0.61
CA LEU A 113 3.00 13.53 1.83
C LEU A 113 2.28 12.57 2.80
N GLU A 114 0.95 12.62 2.84
CA GLU A 114 0.16 11.68 3.65
C GLU A 114 0.24 10.26 3.08
N TYR A 115 0.14 10.12 1.75
CA TYR A 115 0.38 8.86 1.07
C TYR A 115 1.79 8.31 1.33
N ALA A 116 2.82 9.13 1.19
CA ALA A 116 4.20 8.73 1.43
C ALA A 116 4.42 8.29 2.90
N ALA A 117 3.79 8.97 3.86
CA ALA A 117 3.86 8.62 5.27
C ALA A 117 3.21 7.25 5.57
N ILE A 118 2.03 6.97 5.02
CA ILE A 118 1.35 5.67 5.17
C ILE A 118 2.23 4.54 4.58
N LEU A 119 2.82 4.79 3.42
CA LEU A 119 3.70 3.82 2.78
C LEU A 119 4.98 3.57 3.60
N ALA A 120 5.55 4.62 4.18
CA ALA A 120 6.70 4.53 5.08
C ALA A 120 6.40 3.74 6.34
N GLU A 121 5.26 4.00 6.98
CA GLU A 121 4.82 3.25 8.17
C GLU A 121 4.69 1.76 7.86
N ALA A 122 4.03 1.42 6.74
CA ALA A 122 3.86 0.05 6.32
C ALA A 122 5.21 -0.64 6.03
N ARG A 123 6.17 0.05 5.39
CA ARG A 123 7.52 -0.49 5.17
C ARG A 123 8.26 -0.71 6.48
N ASN A 124 8.23 0.25 7.39
CA ASN A 124 8.95 0.20 8.66
C ASN A 124 8.48 -0.96 9.54
N ALA A 125 7.17 -1.26 9.54
CA ALA A 125 6.61 -2.38 10.29
C ALA A 125 7.07 -3.77 9.78
N VAL A 126 7.47 -3.87 8.52
CA VAL A 126 7.92 -5.13 7.90
C VAL A 126 9.46 -5.26 7.93
N GLY A 127 10.15 -4.15 7.64
CA GLY A 127 11.60 -4.05 7.62
C GLY A 127 12.21 -4.07 6.21
N GLU A 128 13.43 -3.52 6.09
CA GLU A 128 14.11 -3.30 4.81
C GLU A 128 14.56 -4.60 4.10
N THR A 129 14.73 -5.69 4.86
CA THR A 129 15.09 -7.00 4.31
C THR A 129 13.99 -7.59 3.44
N ILE A 130 12.73 -7.31 3.78
CA ILE A 130 11.56 -7.79 3.04
C ILE A 130 11.18 -6.80 1.94
N ILE A 131 11.32 -5.50 2.20
CA ILE A 131 11.04 -4.44 1.22
C ILE A 131 12.33 -3.65 0.96
N PRO A 132 13.11 -4.08 -0.04
CA PRO A 132 14.32 -3.39 -0.47
C PRO A 132 14.02 -1.97 -0.96
N ALA A 133 15.02 -1.09 -0.89
CA ALA A 133 14.89 0.32 -1.26
C ALA A 133 14.31 0.54 -2.68
N ASN A 134 14.69 -0.28 -3.66
CA ASN A 134 14.17 -0.13 -5.02
C ASN A 134 12.68 -0.47 -5.11
N ILE A 135 12.23 -1.53 -4.45
CA ILE A 135 10.80 -1.88 -4.37
C ILE A 135 10.02 -0.75 -3.70
N TYR A 136 10.61 -0.13 -2.68
CA TYR A 136 10.02 1.03 -2.02
C TYR A 136 9.84 2.23 -2.94
N LYS A 137 10.88 2.60 -3.70
CA LYS A 137 10.81 3.67 -4.70
C LYS A 137 9.77 3.38 -5.77
N TYR A 138 9.73 2.15 -6.28
CA TYR A 138 8.75 1.75 -7.31
C TYR A 138 7.32 1.81 -6.79
N GLN A 139 7.08 1.34 -5.57
CA GLN A 139 5.76 1.41 -4.95
C GLN A 139 5.32 2.87 -4.78
N LEU A 140 6.20 3.74 -4.28
CA LEU A 140 5.94 5.18 -4.13
C LEU A 140 5.61 5.83 -5.47
N LEU A 141 6.36 5.51 -6.52
CA LEU A 141 6.22 6.13 -7.84
C LEU A 141 4.97 5.62 -8.56
N PHE A 142 4.81 4.31 -8.69
CA PHE A 142 3.79 3.70 -9.55
C PHE A 142 2.38 3.73 -8.96
N HIS A 143 2.25 3.88 -7.65
CA HIS A 143 0.96 4.03 -6.97
C HIS A 143 0.67 5.47 -6.53
N ALA A 144 1.49 6.42 -6.95
CA ALA A 144 1.17 7.84 -6.88
C ALA A 144 -0.01 8.20 -7.82
N HIS A 145 -0.57 9.39 -7.63
CA HIS A 145 -1.64 9.91 -8.46
C HIS A 145 -1.20 9.92 -9.93
N HIS A 146 -2.07 9.45 -10.84
CA HIS A 146 -1.70 9.23 -12.24
C HIS A 146 -1.06 10.45 -12.94
N ILE A 147 -1.54 11.66 -12.64
CA ILE A 147 -0.96 12.89 -13.22
C ILE A 147 0.43 13.18 -12.67
N LEU A 148 0.66 12.90 -11.37
CA LEU A 148 1.97 13.05 -10.75
C LEU A 148 2.96 12.06 -11.35
N LEU A 149 2.57 10.79 -11.49
CA LEU A 149 3.39 9.78 -12.15
C LEU A 149 3.81 10.23 -13.56
N LEU A 150 2.86 10.65 -14.40
CA LEU A 150 3.15 11.11 -15.76
C LEU A 150 4.12 12.31 -15.78
N ARG A 151 3.95 13.27 -14.85
CA ARG A 151 4.82 14.42 -14.72
C ARG A 151 6.25 14.03 -14.33
N ILE A 152 6.39 13.12 -13.38
CA ILE A 152 7.68 12.61 -12.93
C ILE A 152 8.37 11.82 -14.04
N MET A 153 7.65 10.96 -14.76
CA MET A 153 8.19 10.21 -15.90
C MET A 153 8.61 11.08 -17.08
N ALA A 154 8.04 12.28 -17.21
CA ALA A 154 8.42 13.24 -18.25
C ALA A 154 9.70 14.02 -17.93
N MET A 155 10.27 13.85 -16.72
CA MET A 155 11.51 14.52 -16.34
C MET A 155 12.72 13.84 -17.00
N PRO A 156 13.53 14.56 -17.81
CA PRO A 156 14.62 13.96 -18.56
C PRO A 156 15.79 13.49 -17.68
N ASP A 157 15.98 14.11 -16.51
CA ASP A 157 17.12 13.85 -15.63
C ASP A 157 16.80 12.89 -14.48
N LEU A 158 15.61 12.29 -14.48
CA LEU A 158 15.20 11.37 -13.43
C LEU A 158 15.90 10.02 -13.59
N ASN A 159 16.76 9.69 -12.62
CA ASN A 159 17.31 8.35 -12.49
C ASN A 159 16.84 7.70 -11.18
N ILE A 160 15.93 6.74 -11.29
CA ILE A 160 15.33 6.05 -10.14
C ILE A 160 16.35 5.18 -9.37
N GLU A 161 17.37 4.66 -10.06
CA GLU A 161 18.39 3.83 -9.43
C GLU A 161 19.25 4.66 -8.48
N THR A 162 19.64 5.87 -8.90
CA THR A 162 20.58 6.72 -8.15
C THR A 162 19.91 7.68 -7.17
N ILE A 163 18.67 8.12 -7.43
CA ILE A 163 17.98 9.07 -6.55
C ILE A 163 17.75 8.46 -5.16
N GLY A 164 18.00 9.23 -4.09
CA GLY A 164 17.64 8.81 -2.74
C GLY A 164 16.13 8.67 -2.57
N PHE A 165 15.67 7.88 -1.59
CA PHE A 165 14.24 7.82 -1.29
C PHE A 165 13.71 9.20 -0.85
N ASP A 166 14.42 9.88 0.04
CA ASP A 166 14.02 11.21 0.53
C ASP A 166 14.03 12.26 -0.58
N ASP A 167 15.03 12.20 -1.49
CA ASP A 167 15.08 13.08 -2.66
C ASP A 167 13.91 12.83 -3.61
N LEU A 168 13.53 11.57 -3.81
CA LEU A 168 12.37 11.20 -4.62
C LEU A 168 11.08 11.71 -3.98
N VAL A 169 10.91 11.55 -2.67
CA VAL A 169 9.75 12.10 -1.93
C VAL A 169 9.71 13.63 -2.06
N ALA A 170 10.83 14.31 -1.87
CA ALA A 170 10.91 15.76 -2.01
C ALA A 170 10.53 16.22 -3.43
N LEU A 171 11.07 15.54 -4.45
CA LEU A 171 10.74 15.80 -5.84
C LEU A 171 9.25 15.61 -6.13
N MET A 172 8.69 14.46 -5.76
CA MET A 172 7.29 14.13 -6.00
C MET A 172 6.35 15.07 -5.23
N SER A 173 6.71 15.45 -4.00
CA SER A 173 5.97 16.44 -3.21
C SER A 173 5.94 17.81 -3.89
N MET A 174 7.11 18.29 -4.34
CA MET A 174 7.21 19.56 -5.06
C MET A 174 6.35 19.55 -6.35
N GLN A 175 6.40 18.47 -7.12
CA GLN A 175 5.61 18.34 -8.34
C GLN A 175 4.10 18.25 -8.05
N TRP A 176 3.73 17.61 -6.94
CA TRP A 176 2.34 17.55 -6.48
C TRP A 176 1.78 18.92 -6.12
N GLU A 177 2.54 19.71 -5.36
CA GLU A 177 2.14 21.08 -5.01
C GLU A 177 2.03 21.98 -6.25
N SER A 178 2.94 21.83 -7.23
CA SER A 178 2.82 22.52 -8.52
C SER A 178 1.52 22.13 -9.26
N LEU A 179 1.17 20.83 -9.28
CA LEU A 179 -0.07 20.35 -9.89
C LEU A 179 -1.33 20.90 -9.22
N ILE A 180 -1.30 21.06 -7.89
CA ILE A 180 -2.36 21.70 -7.13
C ILE A 180 -2.46 23.19 -7.51
N ALA A 181 -1.33 23.90 -7.56
CA ALA A 181 -1.29 25.32 -7.90
C ALA A 181 -1.78 25.60 -9.33
N GLU A 182 -1.50 24.70 -10.27
CA GLU A 182 -1.98 24.77 -11.65
C GLU A 182 -3.48 24.42 -11.81
N GLY A 183 -4.13 23.93 -10.75
CA GLY A 183 -5.55 23.53 -10.78
C GLY A 183 -5.81 22.23 -11.56
N VAL A 184 -4.75 21.49 -11.90
CA VAL A 184 -4.83 20.23 -12.66
C VAL A 184 -5.34 19.09 -11.76
N SER A 185 -5.09 19.18 -10.46
CA SER A 185 -5.61 18.26 -9.44
C SER A 185 -7.02 18.64 -8.98
N GLY A 186 -8.00 18.62 -9.89
CA GLY A 186 -9.42 18.32 -9.62
C GLY A 186 -10.11 18.95 -8.40
N ARG A 187 -9.86 20.21 -8.04
CA ARG A 187 -10.80 20.95 -7.18
C ARG A 187 -11.93 21.47 -8.07
N PRO A 188 -13.22 21.26 -7.74
CA PRO A 188 -14.27 22.03 -8.38
C PRO A 188 -14.02 23.49 -7.99
N SER A 189 -13.49 24.27 -8.93
CA SER A 189 -13.39 25.71 -8.77
C SER A 189 -14.82 26.22 -8.58
N THR A 190 -15.21 26.50 -7.34
CA THR A 190 -16.27 27.44 -7.03
C THR A 190 -15.83 28.77 -7.60
N ARG A 191 -16.21 29.00 -8.85
CA ARG A 191 -16.15 30.29 -9.51
C ARG A 191 -16.91 31.25 -8.58
N PRO A 192 -16.29 32.31 -8.04
CA PRO A 192 -17.08 33.34 -7.39
C PRO A 192 -17.98 33.94 -8.45
N ASP A 193 -19.28 34.03 -8.15
CA ASP A 193 -20.24 34.79 -8.92
C ASP A 193 -19.66 36.18 -9.21
N GLN A 194 -19.30 36.41 -10.47
CA GLN A 194 -19.03 37.75 -10.94
C GLN A 194 -20.38 38.43 -11.15
N THR A 195 -20.78 39.21 -10.16
CA THR A 195 -21.77 40.26 -10.27
C THR A 195 -21.44 41.16 -11.48
N PRO A 196 -22.40 41.47 -12.37
CA PRO A 196 -22.13 42.31 -13.53
C PRO A 196 -21.91 43.76 -13.07
N SER A 197 -20.68 44.24 -13.19
CA SER A 197 -20.36 45.66 -12.99
C SER A 197 -20.43 46.39 -14.33
N LEU A 198 -21.27 47.43 -14.38
CA LEU A 198 -21.49 48.32 -15.51
C LEU A 198 -20.20 49.05 -15.91
N ALA A 199 -19.98 49.13 -17.22
CA ALA A 199 -18.94 49.93 -17.86
C ALA A 199 -19.02 51.42 -17.46
N PRO A 200 -17.93 52.19 -17.68
CA PRO A 200 -17.95 53.00 -18.89
C PRO A 200 -16.63 53.09 -19.67
N ALA A 201 -16.82 53.09 -20.98
CA ALA A 201 -16.11 53.78 -22.07
C ALA A 201 -14.60 54.11 -21.98
N GLY A 202 -13.86 53.48 -22.90
CA GLY A 202 -13.02 54.25 -23.84
C GLY A 202 -11.52 53.96 -23.80
N ARG A 203 -11.03 53.13 -24.73
CA ARG A 203 -9.84 53.39 -25.58
C ARG A 203 -9.54 52.24 -26.58
N ILE A 204 -9.65 52.62 -27.85
CA ILE A 204 -8.95 52.24 -29.11
C ILE A 204 -8.13 50.92 -29.16
N PRO A 205 -8.29 50.09 -30.22
CA PRO A 205 -7.60 48.81 -30.38
C PRO A 205 -6.26 48.91 -31.13
N THR A 206 -5.29 48.07 -30.73
CA THR A 206 -4.08 47.77 -31.51
C THR A 206 -4.05 46.27 -31.79
N PRO A 207 -3.89 45.80 -33.04
CA PRO A 207 -3.87 44.37 -33.36
C PRO A 207 -2.43 43.85 -33.42
N SER A 208 -2.14 42.76 -32.72
CA SER A 208 -1.01 41.86 -33.03
C SER A 208 -1.12 40.58 -32.21
N GLY A 209 -1.02 39.42 -32.88
CA GLY A 209 -0.75 38.15 -32.20
C GLY A 209 -1.55 36.95 -32.68
N ILE A 210 -1.19 36.46 -33.87
CA ILE A 210 -0.98 35.03 -34.19
C ILE A 210 -1.98 34.04 -33.54
N ALA A 211 -2.96 33.62 -34.35
CA ALA A 211 -3.84 32.51 -34.04
C ALA A 211 -3.05 31.19 -33.95
N SER A 212 -3.10 30.54 -32.79
CA SER A 212 -2.87 29.10 -32.66
C SER A 212 -4.22 28.37 -32.77
N PRO A 213 -4.26 27.15 -33.32
CA PRO A 213 -5.50 26.51 -33.72
C PRO A 213 -6.30 26.07 -32.50
N ALA A 214 -7.52 26.59 -32.38
CA ALA A 214 -8.51 26.11 -31.43
C ALA A 214 -8.84 24.65 -31.74
N MET A 215 -8.59 23.75 -30.77
CA MET A 215 -9.15 22.41 -30.79
C MET A 215 -10.67 22.52 -30.79
N LEU A 216 -11.29 21.99 -31.84
CA LEU A 216 -12.72 21.83 -31.99
C LEU A 216 -13.29 21.15 -30.73
N GLN A 217 -14.03 21.90 -29.91
CA GLN A 217 -14.85 21.31 -28.86
C GLN A 217 -15.98 20.48 -29.49
N PRO A 218 -16.34 19.31 -28.94
CA PRO A 218 -17.47 18.53 -29.45
C PRO A 218 -18.79 19.31 -29.29
N LEU A 219 -19.53 19.42 -30.38
CA LEU A 219 -20.81 20.12 -30.54
C LEU A 219 -21.98 19.36 -29.86
N VAL A 220 -21.75 18.72 -28.71
CA VAL A 220 -22.74 17.87 -28.05
C VAL A 220 -23.13 18.49 -26.70
N PRO A 221 -24.38 18.96 -26.54
CA PRO A 221 -24.84 19.55 -25.28
C PRO A 221 -24.66 18.57 -24.11
N PRO A 222 -24.21 19.00 -22.92
CA PRO A 222 -24.04 18.09 -21.78
C PRO A 222 -25.35 17.37 -21.43
N LEU A 223 -25.29 16.08 -21.06
CA LEU A 223 -26.48 15.32 -20.66
C LEU A 223 -27.14 15.96 -19.43
N THR A 224 -28.42 16.27 -19.53
CA THR A 224 -29.21 16.72 -18.38
C THR A 224 -29.46 15.55 -17.41
N HIS A 225 -29.82 15.88 -16.17
CA HIS A 225 -30.18 14.85 -15.18
C HIS A 225 -31.38 14.00 -15.64
N ALA A 226 -32.37 14.63 -16.29
CA ALA A 226 -33.53 13.93 -16.84
C ALA A 226 -33.14 12.91 -17.93
N ASP A 227 -32.19 13.27 -18.80
CA ASP A 227 -31.69 12.35 -19.84
C ASP A 227 -30.95 11.15 -19.25
N ARG A 228 -30.16 11.36 -18.19
CA ARG A 228 -29.46 10.26 -17.51
C ARG A 228 -30.44 9.28 -16.88
N THR A 229 -31.48 9.78 -16.21
CA THR A 229 -32.53 8.93 -15.64
C THR A 229 -33.25 8.15 -16.73
N ARG A 230 -33.62 8.81 -17.84
CA ARG A 230 -34.27 8.15 -18.98
C ARG A 230 -33.40 7.05 -19.57
N LEU A 231 -32.12 7.32 -19.83
CA LEU A 231 -31.20 6.32 -20.39
C LEU A 231 -30.98 5.15 -19.44
N THR A 232 -30.87 5.41 -18.13
CA THR A 232 -30.73 4.35 -17.12
C THR A 232 -31.95 3.43 -17.11
N ASN A 233 -33.16 4.01 -17.13
CA ASN A 233 -34.41 3.24 -17.15
C ASN A 233 -34.57 2.40 -18.42
N LEU A 234 -34.01 2.87 -19.54
CA LEU A 234 -34.05 2.16 -20.82
C LEU A 234 -32.84 1.22 -21.03
N GLY A 235 -31.90 1.12 -20.08
CA GLY A 235 -30.67 0.35 -20.25
C GLY A 235 -29.73 0.90 -21.33
N GLY A 236 -29.84 2.19 -21.65
CA GLY A 236 -29.04 2.87 -22.66
C GLY A 236 -27.70 3.39 -22.15
N CYS A 237 -26.81 3.71 -23.08
CA CYS A 237 -25.47 4.19 -22.76
C CYS A 237 -25.44 5.71 -22.62
N TRP A 238 -24.92 6.21 -21.50
CA TRP A 238 -24.79 7.65 -21.25
C TRP A 238 -23.78 8.34 -22.16
N LYS A 239 -22.92 7.58 -22.84
CA LYS A 239 -21.89 8.11 -23.74
C LYS A 239 -22.41 8.29 -25.16
N CYS A 240 -22.91 7.25 -25.83
CA CYS A 240 -23.49 7.37 -27.19
C CYS A 240 -24.97 7.74 -27.22
N ARG A 241 -25.65 7.80 -26.05
CA ARG A 241 -27.07 8.13 -25.89
C ARG A 241 -28.06 7.17 -26.56
N LYS A 242 -27.58 6.04 -27.05
CA LYS A 242 -28.42 5.00 -27.65
C LYS A 242 -29.01 4.07 -26.58
N VAL A 243 -30.14 3.47 -26.90
CA VAL A 243 -30.84 2.46 -26.09
C VAL A 243 -30.98 1.13 -26.85
N PRO A 244 -31.21 0.01 -26.14
CA PRO A 244 -31.60 -1.24 -26.77
C PRO A 244 -32.81 -1.06 -27.70
N GLY A 245 -32.59 -1.29 -28.99
CA GLY A 245 -33.59 -1.09 -30.05
C GLY A 245 -33.24 0.01 -31.06
N ASP A 246 -32.28 0.89 -30.76
CA ASP A 246 -31.81 1.89 -31.72
C ASP A 246 -30.99 1.27 -32.85
N VAL A 247 -31.04 1.89 -34.03
CA VAL A 247 -30.25 1.46 -35.19
C VAL A 247 -28.75 1.55 -34.88
N GLY A 248 -28.06 0.41 -34.99
CA GLY A 248 -26.65 0.27 -34.66
C GLY A 248 -26.36 0.19 -33.16
N TRP A 249 -27.35 -0.10 -32.32
CA TRP A 249 -27.12 -0.49 -30.93
C TRP A 249 -26.40 -1.83 -30.86
N VAL A 250 -25.33 -1.87 -30.07
CA VAL A 250 -24.61 -3.09 -29.66
C VAL A 250 -24.60 -3.07 -28.14
N ASN A 251 -24.71 -4.22 -27.48
CA ASN A 251 -24.62 -4.27 -26.03
C ASN A 251 -23.20 -3.85 -25.57
N HIS A 252 -23.11 -2.78 -24.77
CA HIS A 252 -21.84 -2.23 -24.30
C HIS A 252 -22.01 -1.45 -23.00
N ILE A 253 -20.90 -1.18 -22.33
CA ILE A 253 -20.82 -0.28 -21.17
C ILE A 253 -20.07 1.00 -21.55
N GLY A 254 -20.14 2.05 -20.71
CA GLY A 254 -19.55 3.36 -21.05
C GLY A 254 -18.08 3.34 -21.48
N ARG A 255 -17.29 2.38 -20.97
CA ARG A 255 -15.88 2.18 -21.34
C ARG A 255 -15.68 1.51 -22.70
N THR A 256 -16.55 0.59 -23.08
CA THR A 256 -16.53 -0.17 -24.34
C THR A 256 -17.51 0.40 -25.37
N CYS A 257 -17.93 1.65 -25.19
CA CYS A 257 -18.91 2.29 -26.05
C CYS A 257 -18.36 2.47 -27.48
N PRO A 258 -19.09 2.07 -28.54
CA PRO A 258 -18.65 2.30 -29.92
C PRO A 258 -18.65 3.78 -30.33
N GLY A 259 -19.25 4.66 -29.53
CA GLY A 259 -19.48 6.06 -29.90
C GLY A 259 -20.66 6.21 -30.85
N ASP A 260 -20.81 7.41 -31.39
CA ASP A 260 -21.78 7.74 -32.43
C ASP A 260 -21.23 8.84 -33.34
N ALA A 261 -20.75 8.43 -34.52
CA ALA A 261 -20.18 9.35 -35.50
C ALA A 261 -21.20 10.39 -36.00
N THR A 262 -22.49 10.05 -36.02
CA THR A 262 -23.54 10.98 -36.46
C THR A 262 -23.74 12.15 -35.49
N LEU A 263 -23.43 11.92 -34.21
CA LEU A 263 -23.46 12.91 -33.14
C LEU A 263 -22.07 13.45 -32.79
N GLY A 264 -21.02 13.06 -33.53
CA GLY A 264 -19.63 13.43 -33.22
C GLY A 264 -19.11 12.87 -31.89
N ILE A 265 -19.69 11.77 -31.40
CA ILE A 265 -19.33 11.14 -30.13
C ILE A 265 -18.23 10.10 -30.39
N PRO A 266 -17.00 10.28 -29.86
CA PRO A 266 -15.92 9.33 -30.08
C PRO A 266 -16.14 8.03 -29.29
N PRO A 267 -15.53 6.91 -29.73
CA PRO A 267 -15.57 5.66 -29.01
C PRO A 267 -15.06 5.73 -27.55
N GLY A 268 -15.43 4.72 -26.77
CA GLY A 268 -14.92 4.35 -25.47
C GLY A 268 -13.42 4.15 -25.48
N ARG A 269 -12.78 4.39 -24.34
CA ARG A 269 -11.33 4.18 -24.16
C ARG A 269 -10.92 2.74 -24.48
N ASP A 270 -11.81 1.80 -24.17
CA ASP A 270 -11.55 0.36 -24.27
C ASP A 270 -12.34 -0.25 -25.45
N PHE A 271 -12.82 0.58 -26.39
CA PHE A 271 -13.54 0.09 -27.56
C PHE A 271 -12.56 -0.50 -28.59
N VAL A 272 -12.66 -1.80 -28.82
CA VAL A 272 -11.94 -2.50 -29.89
C VAL A 272 -12.88 -2.71 -31.06
N SER A 273 -12.59 -2.12 -32.22
CA SER A 273 -13.34 -2.35 -33.45
C SER A 273 -13.04 -3.76 -33.95
N VAL A 274 -13.89 -4.71 -33.61
CA VAL A 274 -13.79 -6.06 -34.15
C VAL A 274 -14.24 -6.00 -35.61
N LYS A 275 -13.29 -6.11 -36.55
CA LYS A 275 -13.62 -6.31 -37.97
C LYS A 275 -14.52 -7.55 -38.07
N LYS A 276 -15.61 -7.41 -38.82
CA LYS A 276 -16.75 -8.33 -38.93
C LYS A 276 -16.43 -9.73 -39.48
N GLU A 277 -15.16 -10.12 -39.60
CA GLU A 277 -14.70 -11.37 -40.20
C GLU A 277 -14.42 -12.48 -39.18
N VAL A 278 -14.45 -12.22 -37.87
CA VAL A 278 -14.17 -13.23 -36.83
C VAL A 278 -15.42 -13.62 -36.01
N ALA A 279 -16.61 -13.10 -36.37
CA ALA A 279 -17.86 -13.43 -35.68
C ALA A 279 -18.52 -14.74 -36.13
N ALA A 280 -17.90 -15.52 -37.03
CA ALA A 280 -18.45 -16.79 -37.53
C ALA A 280 -17.97 -18.02 -36.74
N TYR A 281 -17.11 -17.89 -35.73
CA TYR A 281 -16.50 -19.05 -35.06
C TYR A 281 -16.89 -19.25 -33.58
N ALA A 282 -17.83 -18.46 -33.04
CA ALA A 282 -18.17 -18.50 -31.62
C ALA A 282 -19.67 -18.71 -31.33
N MET A 283 -20.41 -19.34 -32.25
CA MET A 283 -21.86 -19.58 -32.12
C MET A 283 -22.23 -20.99 -32.61
N LEU A 284 -21.64 -22.03 -32.03
CA LEU A 284 -22.23 -23.38 -31.99
C LEU A 284 -21.68 -24.12 -30.76
N HIS A 285 -22.53 -24.27 -29.75
CA HIS A 285 -22.69 -25.42 -28.84
C HIS A 285 -23.31 -24.94 -27.51
N ASP A 286 -24.64 -24.89 -27.50
CA ASP A 286 -25.41 -25.32 -26.33
C ASP A 286 -25.43 -26.85 -26.37
N ASP A 287 -25.01 -27.50 -25.28
CA ASP A 287 -25.68 -28.70 -24.80
C ASP A 287 -25.28 -28.99 -23.35
N GLU A 288 -26.30 -29.26 -22.54
CA GLU A 288 -26.25 -29.66 -21.14
C GLU A 288 -25.62 -31.06 -21.00
N ASN A 289 -24.57 -31.20 -20.17
CA ASN A 289 -24.37 -32.29 -19.19
C ASN A 289 -22.99 -32.20 -18.50
N GLN A 290 -23.00 -32.42 -17.18
CA GLN A 290 -21.90 -32.57 -16.19
C GLN A 290 -20.67 -33.41 -16.65
N PRO A 291 -19.49 -33.40 -15.95
CA PRO A 291 -19.29 -33.18 -14.50
C PRO A 291 -18.09 -32.31 -14.07
N ASP A 292 -18.04 -32.07 -12.75
CA ASP A 292 -17.08 -31.33 -11.94
C ASP A 292 -15.60 -31.76 -12.13
N PRO A 293 -14.63 -30.82 -12.27
CA PRO A 293 -13.21 -31.12 -12.11
C PRO A 293 -12.58 -30.40 -10.89
N THR A 294 -12.13 -31.25 -9.96
CA THR A 294 -11.05 -31.14 -8.95
C THR A 294 -10.06 -29.96 -9.01
N PRO A 295 -9.44 -29.59 -7.87
CA PRO A 295 -8.76 -28.31 -7.69
C PRO A 295 -7.44 -28.20 -8.46
N ARG A 296 -7.25 -27.06 -9.15
CA ARG A 296 -6.03 -26.70 -9.86
C ARG A 296 -4.83 -26.61 -8.93
N GLN A 297 -3.80 -27.40 -9.26
CA GLN A 297 -2.43 -27.30 -8.77
C GLN A 297 -1.85 -25.91 -9.07
N TYR A 298 -1.17 -25.36 -8.06
CA TYR A 298 -0.29 -24.21 -8.13
C TYR A 298 0.87 -24.49 -9.11
N VAL A 299 1.01 -23.69 -10.16
CA VAL A 299 2.22 -23.69 -10.98
C VAL A 299 3.23 -22.77 -10.28
N GLY A 300 4.28 -23.40 -9.73
CA GLY A 300 5.42 -22.71 -9.14
C GLY A 300 6.18 -21.90 -10.18
N PHE A 301 6.47 -20.65 -9.83
CA PHE A 301 7.35 -19.78 -10.59
C PHE A 301 8.80 -20.22 -10.34
N VAL A 302 9.41 -20.84 -11.35
CA VAL A 302 10.82 -21.25 -11.36
C VAL A 302 11.67 -20.02 -11.71
N MET A 303 12.44 -19.50 -10.76
CA MET A 303 13.59 -18.63 -11.03
C MET A 303 14.83 -19.52 -11.12
N GLY A 304 15.44 -19.53 -12.29
CA GLY A 304 16.58 -20.37 -12.62
C GLY A 304 17.90 -19.90 -12.01
N GLY A 305 18.76 -20.89 -11.77
CA GLY A 305 20.18 -20.88 -12.15
C GLY A 305 21.11 -19.93 -11.41
N PHE A 306 21.79 -20.44 -10.38
CA PHE A 306 23.16 -20.06 -10.10
C PHE A 306 24.02 -21.32 -10.01
N GLN A 307 25.14 -21.28 -10.74
CA GLN A 307 26.13 -22.34 -10.87
C GLN A 307 26.82 -22.65 -9.53
N ASN A 308 27.02 -23.96 -9.31
CA ASN A 308 27.82 -24.55 -8.26
C ASN A 308 29.26 -24.72 -8.76
N ASP A 309 30.19 -23.98 -8.17
CA ASP A 309 31.61 -24.32 -8.06
C ASP A 309 31.89 -24.13 -6.55
N GLY A 310 32.18 -25.11 -5.69
CA GLY A 310 33.17 -26.18 -5.73
C GLY A 310 33.96 -26.08 -4.41
N GLU A 311 34.11 -27.20 -3.68
CA GLU A 311 34.99 -27.42 -2.50
C GLU A 311 34.52 -26.73 -1.18
N ASP A 312 34.40 -27.35 0.00
CA ASP A 312 34.91 -28.60 0.59
C ASP A 312 33.88 -29.15 1.61
N GLN A 313 33.66 -30.47 1.60
CA GLN A 313 33.15 -31.22 2.76
C GLN A 313 34.31 -31.61 3.66
N PRO A 314 34.03 -31.87 4.95
CA PRO A 314 34.40 -33.19 5.44
C PRO A 314 33.23 -33.99 6.02
N GLU A 315 33.24 -35.23 5.56
CA GLU A 315 32.63 -36.47 5.99
C GLU A 315 32.26 -36.69 7.48
N LEU A 316 31.13 -37.42 7.64
CA LEU A 316 30.83 -38.55 8.56
C LEU A 316 30.86 -38.25 10.08
N GLU A 317 29.96 -38.76 10.93
CA GLU A 317 29.56 -40.16 11.09
C GLU A 317 28.17 -40.33 11.73
N ILE A 318 27.65 -41.52 11.46
CA ILE A 318 26.41 -42.17 11.87
C ILE A 318 26.46 -42.57 13.35
N ALA A 319 25.35 -42.43 14.08
CA ALA A 319 25.01 -43.32 15.19
C ALA A 319 23.49 -43.47 15.30
N GLN A 320 22.99 -44.54 14.69
CA GLN A 320 21.74 -45.20 15.06
C GLN A 320 21.94 -45.90 16.40
N CYS A 321 21.01 -45.70 17.35
CA CYS A 321 20.75 -46.66 18.41
C CYS A 321 19.25 -46.96 18.41
N TYR A 322 18.93 -48.19 17.99
CA TYR A 322 17.74 -48.94 18.37
C TYR A 322 17.78 -49.23 19.87
N SER A 323 16.62 -49.17 20.52
CA SER A 323 16.13 -50.29 21.34
C SER A 323 14.71 -50.01 21.82
N ASP A 324 13.83 -50.94 21.46
CA ASP A 324 12.47 -51.15 21.95
C ASP A 324 12.44 -51.32 23.47
N ASP A 325 11.35 -50.89 24.10
CA ASP A 325 10.81 -51.58 25.28
C ASP A 325 9.30 -51.34 25.35
N ASP A 326 8.57 -52.36 24.91
CA ASP A 326 7.18 -52.62 25.28
C ASP A 326 7.15 -52.99 26.77
N THR A 327 6.27 -52.36 27.55
CA THR A 327 5.63 -53.09 28.66
C THR A 327 4.26 -52.51 28.94
N ASP A 328 3.31 -53.33 28.51
CA ASP A 328 1.92 -53.44 28.87
C ASP A 328 1.73 -53.53 30.40
N GLU A 329 0.64 -52.93 30.91
CA GLU A 329 -0.22 -53.49 31.96
C GLU A 329 -1.35 -52.49 32.27
N GLY A 330 -2.45 -52.68 31.54
CA GLY A 330 -3.78 -52.26 31.96
C GLY A 330 -4.51 -53.36 32.73
N ASP A 331 -5.53 -52.92 33.47
CA ASP A 331 -6.63 -53.66 34.09
C ASP A 331 -6.39 -54.43 35.40
N SER A 332 -6.93 -53.85 36.48
CA SER A 332 -7.71 -54.62 37.44
C SER A 332 -8.82 -53.76 38.06
N ASP A 333 -10.06 -54.04 37.66
CA ASP A 333 -11.29 -53.71 38.35
C ASP A 333 -11.37 -54.34 39.75
N GLY A 334 -12.10 -53.67 40.65
CA GLY A 334 -12.95 -54.34 41.64
C GLY A 334 -12.49 -54.32 43.11
N LEU A 335 -13.02 -53.36 43.88
CA LEU A 335 -13.97 -53.58 45.00
C LEU A 335 -14.47 -52.26 45.61
#